data_AF-A0A5P6PFN7-F1
#
_entry.id   AF-A0A5P6PFN7-F1
#
_cell.length_a   1.000
_cell.length_b   1.000
_cell.length_c   1.000
_cell.angle_alpha   90.00
_cell.angle_beta   90.00
_cell.angle_gamma   90.00
#
_symmetry.space_group_name_H-M   'P 1'
#
loop_
_entity.id
_entity.type
_entity.pdbx_description
1 polymer ?
#
loop_
_entity_poly.entity_id
_entity_poly.type
_entity_poly.pdbx_seq_one_letter_code
_entity_poly.pdbx_strand_id
1 'polypeptide(L)'
;MDACAISIRSVIALELTTPASIAKKHIAITATADAIGCGKSPLGPGNICGHLGDLLLATFDRVIFAPVAIGSTSIERWSTGDMSRLIPVAIKKLALRGVTPATPGVTMAMLWMQGENDGAFGTTQAAYQAAFGTIVTNALAAGFAGRVFICKETWASGNVSATIQAAQTAAIDNVQVFFGGNLDRFGAAYRQVDNTHPNDLGGAAFAAEIVTAMHASGGPF
;
A
#
# COMPACT_ATOMS: atom_id res chain seq x y z
N MET A 1 10.61 15.22 -22.75
CA MET A 1 10.87 14.79 -21.36
C MET A 1 9.64 14.03 -20.95
N ASP A 2 9.52 12.81 -21.46
CA ASP A 2 8.25 12.12 -21.65
C ASP A 2 8.18 10.87 -20.76
N ALA A 3 7.01 10.70 -20.15
CA ALA A 3 6.58 9.56 -19.31
C ALA A 3 7.43 9.30 -18.05
N CYS A 4 7.29 10.16 -17.04
CA CYS A 4 7.63 9.78 -15.67
C CYS A 4 6.63 8.70 -15.22
N ALA A 5 7.15 7.49 -15.05
CA ALA A 5 6.37 6.30 -14.88
C ALA A 5 5.81 6.20 -13.45
N ILE A 6 4.58 5.68 -13.36
CA ILE A 6 3.68 5.79 -12.20
C ILE A 6 4.01 4.67 -11.20
N SER A 7 4.78 4.97 -10.15
CA SER A 7 4.89 4.06 -9.00
C SER A 7 3.75 4.32 -8.00
N ILE A 8 2.83 3.37 -7.98
CA ILE A 8 1.67 3.19 -7.08
C ILE A 8 2.31 2.49 -5.83
N ARG A 9 1.93 2.61 -4.55
CA ARG A 9 0.63 2.23 -3.93
C ARG A 9 0.52 2.68 -2.46
N SER A 10 -0.53 3.42 -2.12
CA SER A 10 -1.12 3.33 -0.78
C SER A 10 -2.40 2.52 -0.91
N VAL A 11 -2.44 1.36 -0.26
CA VAL A 11 -3.58 0.45 -0.23
C VAL A 11 -4.11 0.42 1.19
N ILE A 12 -5.38 0.76 1.37
CA ILE A 12 -6.09 0.40 2.60
C ILE A 12 -6.82 -0.91 2.31
N ALA A 13 -6.44 -1.99 2.99
CA ALA A 13 -7.09 -3.30 2.93
C ALA A 13 -8.03 -3.43 4.15
N LEU A 14 -9.28 -3.82 3.90
CA LEU A 14 -10.34 -3.93 4.91
C LEU A 14 -11.06 -5.28 4.80
N GLU A 15 -11.25 -5.96 5.92
CA GLU A 15 -11.94 -7.26 6.06
C GLU A 15 -13.29 -7.14 6.77
N LEU A 16 -14.14 -8.18 6.75
CA LEU A 16 -15.21 -8.51 7.72
C LEU A 16 -15.12 -10.02 8.11
N THR A 17 -14.68 -10.43 9.31
CA THR A 17 -14.65 -11.85 9.79
C THR A 17 -15.66 -12.20 10.91
N THR A 18 -15.90 -13.51 11.08
CA THR A 18 -17.15 -14.22 11.50
C THR A 18 -17.01 -15.04 12.83
N PRO A 19 -18.04 -15.78 13.39
CA PRO A 19 -18.73 -16.93 12.77
C PRO A 19 -20.27 -17.04 12.95
N ALA A 20 -20.88 -17.83 12.05
CA ALA A 20 -22.25 -18.39 12.04
C ALA A 20 -23.39 -17.51 11.48
N SER A 21 -24.05 -18.06 10.44
CA SER A 21 -25.43 -17.77 9.97
C SER A 21 -25.68 -16.83 8.78
N ILE A 22 -24.75 -16.02 8.30
CA ILE A 22 -25.05 -15.21 7.10
C ILE A 22 -24.67 -15.99 5.85
N ALA A 23 -25.67 -16.67 5.28
CA ALA A 23 -25.64 -17.30 3.97
C ALA A 23 -24.78 -16.50 3.00
N LYS A 24 -23.94 -17.22 2.23
CA LYS A 24 -23.12 -16.73 1.11
C LYS A 24 -23.94 -15.87 0.15
N LYS A 25 -24.22 -14.62 0.52
CA LYS A 25 -24.64 -13.58 -0.41
C LYS A 25 -23.35 -13.08 -1.02
N HIS A 26 -23.09 -13.51 -2.24
CA HIS A 26 -22.24 -12.81 -3.19
C HIS A 26 -22.76 -11.37 -3.33
N ILE A 27 -22.48 -10.52 -2.35
CA ILE A 27 -22.40 -9.09 -2.57
C ILE A 27 -20.99 -8.91 -3.14
N ALA A 28 -20.89 -9.22 -4.43
CA ALA A 28 -19.98 -8.47 -5.27
C ALA A 28 -20.39 -7.02 -5.07
N ILE A 29 -19.54 -6.24 -4.39
CA ILE A 29 -19.44 -4.85 -4.82
C ILE A 29 -18.91 -4.99 -6.22
N THR A 30 -19.82 -5.00 -7.19
CA THR A 30 -19.55 -4.82 -8.61
C THR A 30 -19.02 -3.40 -8.74
N ALA A 31 -17.81 -3.17 -8.25
CA ALA A 31 -16.90 -2.33 -8.97
C ALA A 31 -16.68 -3.12 -10.27
N THR A 32 -17.31 -2.65 -11.36
CA THR A 32 -16.84 -3.00 -12.70
C THR A 32 -15.31 -2.92 -12.67
N ALA A 33 -14.61 -3.74 -13.45
CA ALA A 33 -13.15 -3.78 -13.47
C ALA A 33 -12.47 -2.41 -13.68
N ASP A 34 -13.25 -1.37 -14.02
CA ASP A 34 -12.86 0.04 -14.11
C ASP A 34 -12.80 0.81 -12.76
N ALA A 35 -13.46 0.32 -11.69
CA ALA A 35 -13.62 1.05 -10.42
C ALA A 35 -12.69 0.59 -9.28
N ILE A 36 -12.01 -0.55 -9.42
CA ILE A 36 -10.76 -0.78 -8.70
C ILE A 36 -9.71 0.00 -9.49
N GLY A 37 -9.49 1.26 -9.14
CA GLY A 37 -8.56 2.20 -9.80
C GLY A 37 -7.09 1.78 -9.80
N CYS A 38 -6.78 0.48 -9.70
CA CYS A 38 -5.58 -0.08 -10.30
C CYS A 38 -5.83 -0.39 -11.79
N GLY A 39 -6.44 0.60 -12.47
CA GLY A 39 -6.73 0.53 -13.90
C GLY A 39 -5.45 0.31 -14.68
N LYS A 40 -5.62 -0.25 -15.90
CA LYS A 40 -4.54 -0.53 -16.87
C LYS A 40 -3.49 0.57 -16.86
N SER A 41 -2.42 0.36 -16.10
CA SER A 41 -1.21 1.12 -16.34
C SER A 41 -0.84 0.84 -17.79
N PRO A 42 -0.48 1.84 -18.61
CA PRO A 42 0.06 1.58 -19.95
C PRO A 42 1.34 0.71 -19.90
N LEU A 43 1.88 0.49 -18.69
CA LEU A 43 3.08 -0.29 -18.42
C LEU A 43 2.81 -1.79 -18.15
N GLY A 44 1.58 -2.29 -18.26
CA GLY A 44 1.32 -3.74 -18.30
C GLY A 44 0.88 -4.41 -16.99
N PRO A 45 0.86 -5.76 -16.93
CA PRO A 45 0.06 -6.55 -15.97
C PRO A 45 0.65 -6.72 -14.54
N GLY A 46 1.69 -5.97 -14.16
CA GLY A 46 2.34 -5.98 -12.83
C GLY A 46 1.49 -5.43 -11.67
N ASN A 47 0.19 -5.69 -11.65
CA ASN A 47 -0.72 -5.22 -10.63
C ASN A 47 -0.62 -6.04 -9.34
N ILE A 48 0.25 -5.60 -8.41
CA ILE A 48 0.36 -6.10 -7.03
C ILE A 48 -1.01 -6.19 -6.31
N CYS A 49 -1.93 -5.24 -6.47
CA CYS A 49 -3.18 -5.23 -5.69
C CYS A 49 -4.10 -6.42 -6.03
N GLY A 50 -4.16 -6.81 -7.30
CA GLY A 50 -4.92 -7.99 -7.72
C GLY A 50 -4.38 -9.25 -7.06
N HIS A 51 -3.06 -9.49 -7.22
CA HIS A 51 -2.39 -10.64 -6.60
C HIS A 51 -2.49 -10.63 -5.06
N LEU A 52 -2.31 -9.46 -4.44
CA LEU A 52 -2.43 -9.29 -3.00
C LEU A 52 -3.85 -9.63 -2.53
N GLY A 53 -4.87 -9.19 -3.26
CA GLY A 53 -6.26 -9.53 -2.98
C GLY A 53 -6.51 -11.04 -3.00
N ASP A 54 -6.07 -11.71 -4.06
CA ASP A 54 -6.23 -13.16 -4.20
C ASP A 54 -5.55 -13.93 -3.07
N LEU A 55 -4.33 -13.51 -2.67
CA LEU A 55 -3.60 -14.14 -1.57
C LEU A 55 -4.27 -13.90 -0.21
N LEU A 56 -4.80 -12.70 0.01
CA LEU A 56 -5.48 -12.34 1.27
C LEU A 56 -6.80 -13.11 1.44
N LEU A 57 -7.48 -13.48 0.36
CA LEU A 57 -8.70 -14.33 0.43
C LEU A 57 -8.45 -15.73 1.02
N ALA A 58 -7.19 -16.16 1.20
CA ALA A 58 -6.87 -17.37 1.95
C ALA A 58 -7.07 -17.20 3.47
N THR A 59 -7.01 -15.96 3.96
CA THR A 59 -7.15 -15.60 5.38
C THR A 59 -8.50 -14.93 5.68
N PHE A 60 -9.13 -14.35 4.66
CA PHE A 60 -10.19 -13.36 4.78
C PHE A 60 -11.40 -13.69 3.87
N ASP A 61 -12.61 -13.44 4.35
CA ASP A 61 -13.85 -13.69 3.60
C ASP A 61 -14.06 -12.63 2.49
N ARG A 62 -13.57 -11.40 2.70
CA ARG A 62 -13.69 -10.31 1.73
C ARG A 62 -12.60 -9.26 1.89
N VAL A 63 -11.82 -9.08 0.82
CA VAL A 63 -10.84 -8.00 0.74
C VAL A 63 -11.41 -6.77 0.02
N ILE A 64 -11.40 -5.61 0.68
CA ILE A 64 -11.74 -4.32 0.08
C ILE A 64 -10.47 -3.47 -0.02
N PHE A 65 -10.15 -3.03 -1.24
CA PHE A 65 -9.09 -2.06 -1.50
C PHE A 65 -9.66 -0.64 -1.62
N ALA A 66 -9.09 0.32 -0.90
CA ALA A 66 -9.27 1.74 -1.17
C ALA A 66 -7.97 2.35 -1.70
N PRO A 67 -7.75 2.32 -3.03
CA PRO A 67 -6.53 2.85 -3.63
C PRO A 67 -6.54 4.38 -3.57
N VAL A 68 -5.45 4.97 -3.09
CA VAL A 68 -5.25 6.43 -3.12
C VAL A 68 -3.97 6.87 -3.81
N ALA A 69 -3.14 5.91 -4.22
CA ALA A 69 -1.81 6.16 -4.76
C ALA A 69 -1.79 7.02 -6.02
N ILE A 70 -0.73 7.80 -6.14
CA ILE A 70 -0.43 8.62 -7.31
C ILE A 70 1.05 8.44 -7.63
N GLY A 71 1.34 8.19 -8.90
CA GLY A 71 2.70 7.98 -9.39
C GLY A 71 3.56 9.24 -9.38
N SER A 72 4.88 9.06 -9.34
CA SER A 72 5.86 10.13 -9.50
C SER A 72 5.81 11.20 -8.40
N THR A 73 5.47 10.80 -7.17
CA THR A 73 5.33 11.70 -6.02
C THR A 73 6.45 11.51 -5.01
N SER A 74 6.89 12.60 -4.38
CA SER A 74 7.73 12.58 -3.18
C SER A 74 6.88 12.39 -1.92
N ILE A 75 7.49 11.92 -0.84
CA ILE A 75 6.80 11.77 0.44
C ILE A 75 6.26 13.09 1.02
N GLU A 76 6.92 14.22 0.74
CA GLU A 76 6.50 15.55 1.20
C GLU A 76 5.09 15.92 0.71
N ARG A 77 4.75 15.52 -0.53
CA ARG A 77 3.41 15.79 -1.09
C ARG A 77 2.30 15.12 -0.27
N TRP A 78 2.61 13.99 0.35
CA TRP A 78 1.69 13.19 1.15
C TRP A 78 1.61 13.62 2.62
N SER A 79 2.64 14.25 3.17
CA SER A 79 2.64 14.70 4.56
C SER A 79 1.89 16.03 4.70
N THR A 80 2.40 17.08 4.04
CA THR A 80 1.90 18.46 4.17
C THR A 80 1.53 19.09 2.83
N GLY A 81 1.86 18.44 1.72
CA GLY A 81 1.53 18.91 0.38
C GLY A 81 0.09 18.63 -0.08
N ASP A 82 -0.09 18.70 -1.40
CA ASP A 82 -1.39 18.63 -2.08
C ASP A 82 -2.10 17.27 -1.96
N MET A 83 -1.37 16.22 -1.60
CA MET A 83 -1.88 14.84 -1.47
C MET A 83 -2.19 14.44 -0.02
N SER A 84 -1.85 15.29 0.96
CA SER A 84 -2.07 15.03 2.40
C SER A 84 -3.51 14.66 2.77
N ARG A 85 -4.49 15.13 1.99
CA ARG A 85 -5.92 14.85 2.21
C ARG A 85 -6.39 13.49 1.70
N LEU A 86 -5.65 12.80 0.83
CA LEU A 86 -6.18 11.65 0.08
C LEU A 86 -6.46 10.45 0.98
N ILE A 87 -5.54 10.10 1.87
CA ILE A 87 -5.71 9.01 2.85
C ILE A 87 -6.89 9.32 3.80
N PRO A 88 -6.95 10.50 4.46
CA PRO A 88 -8.11 10.88 5.26
C PRO A 88 -9.45 10.80 4.53
N VAL A 89 -9.51 11.23 3.27
CA VAL A 89 -10.73 11.17 2.46
C VAL A 89 -11.15 9.72 2.18
N ALA A 90 -10.20 8.83 1.87
CA ALA A 90 -10.52 7.42 1.67
C ALA A 90 -11.07 6.76 2.94
N ILE A 91 -10.44 6.98 4.09
CA ILE A 91 -10.92 6.48 5.39
C ILE A 91 -12.35 6.96 5.66
N LYS A 92 -12.63 8.25 5.46
CA LYS A 92 -13.98 8.80 5.64
C LYS A 92 -15.00 8.21 4.67
N LYS A 93 -14.63 7.99 3.41
CA LYS A 93 -15.51 7.34 2.42
C LYS A 93 -15.86 5.90 2.80
N LEU A 94 -14.90 5.16 3.34
CA LEU A 94 -15.11 3.80 3.86
C LEU A 94 -16.05 3.81 5.06
N ALA A 95 -15.84 4.76 5.99
CA ALA A 95 -16.71 4.93 7.15
C ALA A 95 -18.17 5.24 6.75
N LEU A 96 -18.38 6.08 5.74
CA LEU A 96 -19.72 6.35 5.16
C LEU A 96 -20.38 5.12 4.50
N ARG A 97 -19.65 4.02 4.32
CA ARG A 97 -20.15 2.72 3.83
C ARG A 97 -20.22 1.67 4.93
N GLY A 98 -20.04 2.06 6.19
CA GLY A 98 -20.05 1.14 7.33
C GLY A 98 -18.79 0.30 7.45
N VAL A 99 -17.70 0.65 6.74
CA VAL A 99 -16.40 -0.01 6.87
C VAL A 99 -15.54 0.85 7.81
N THR A 100 -15.58 0.50 9.10
CA THR A 100 -14.89 1.22 10.19
C THR A 100 -14.22 0.21 11.13
N PRO A 101 -13.24 0.62 11.95
CA PRO A 101 -12.68 -0.26 12.99
C PRO A 101 -13.71 -0.78 14.00
N ALA A 102 -14.82 -0.06 14.20
CA ALA A 102 -15.87 -0.44 15.13
C ALA A 102 -16.86 -1.46 14.53
N THR A 103 -16.81 -1.68 13.22
CA THR A 103 -17.69 -2.64 12.55
C THR A 103 -17.21 -4.06 12.87
N PRO A 104 -18.06 -4.94 13.42
CA PRO A 104 -17.65 -6.30 13.78
C PRO A 104 -17.04 -7.05 12.60
N GLY A 105 -15.91 -7.71 12.85
CA GLY A 105 -15.16 -8.43 11.85
C GLY A 105 -14.20 -7.57 11.02
N VAL A 106 -14.20 -6.24 11.16
CA VAL A 106 -13.31 -5.39 10.36
C VAL A 106 -11.89 -5.33 10.89
N THR A 107 -10.95 -5.91 10.14
CA THR A 107 -9.53 -5.56 10.23
C THR A 107 -9.23 -4.43 9.24
N MET A 108 -8.60 -3.36 9.71
CA MET A 108 -7.97 -2.37 8.81
C MET A 108 -6.46 -2.55 8.73
N ALA A 109 -5.91 -2.41 7.53
CA ALA A 109 -4.48 -2.26 7.31
C ALA A 109 -4.22 -1.15 6.29
N MET A 110 -3.12 -0.42 6.48
CA MET A 110 -2.60 0.55 5.50
C MET A 110 -1.25 0.07 5.00
N LEU A 111 -1.14 -0.21 3.72
CA LEU A 111 0.10 -0.53 3.03
C LEU A 111 0.67 0.73 2.41
N TRP A 112 1.93 1.04 2.73
CA TRP A 112 2.70 2.16 2.20
C TRP A 112 3.85 1.66 1.33
N MET A 113 3.73 1.95 0.05
CA MET A 113 4.64 1.56 -1.02
C MET A 113 4.97 2.81 -1.84
N GLN A 114 6.11 3.42 -1.50
CA GLN A 114 6.62 4.68 -2.06
C GLN A 114 8.07 4.88 -1.58
N GLY A 115 8.91 5.46 -2.43
CA GLY A 115 10.25 5.95 -2.05
C GLY A 115 11.21 6.16 -3.22
N GLU A 116 10.82 5.73 -4.42
CA GLU A 116 11.61 5.72 -5.65
C GLU A 116 12.08 7.11 -6.08
N ASN A 117 11.24 8.13 -5.92
CA ASN A 117 11.59 9.50 -6.32
C ASN A 117 12.35 10.27 -5.24
N ASP A 118 12.20 9.88 -3.96
CA ASP A 118 12.79 10.62 -2.85
C ASP A 118 14.33 10.57 -2.87
N GLY A 119 14.91 9.49 -3.39
CA GLY A 119 16.35 9.43 -3.66
C GLY A 119 16.80 10.48 -4.69
N ALA A 120 16.07 10.62 -5.79
CA ALA A 120 16.38 11.58 -6.85
C ALA A 120 16.14 13.04 -6.42
N PHE A 121 15.21 13.28 -5.50
CA PHE A 121 14.92 14.60 -4.95
C PHE A 121 15.83 15.00 -3.79
N GLY A 122 16.75 14.13 -3.36
CA GLY A 122 17.67 14.42 -2.26
C GLY A 122 16.99 14.45 -0.89
N THR A 123 15.83 13.78 -0.75
CA THR A 123 15.13 13.67 0.53
C THR A 123 16.04 12.98 1.54
N THR A 124 16.29 13.64 2.66
CA THR A 124 17.12 13.07 3.73
C THR A 124 16.34 12.00 4.49
N GLN A 125 17.07 11.10 5.16
CA GLN A 125 16.44 10.08 6.02
C GLN A 125 15.48 10.70 7.05
N ALA A 126 15.92 11.75 7.74
CA ALA A 126 15.13 12.42 8.76
C ALA A 126 13.88 13.11 8.18
N ALA A 127 14.00 13.75 7.01
CA ALA A 127 12.87 14.38 6.35
C ALA A 127 11.83 13.35 5.91
N TYR A 128 12.26 12.22 5.33
CA TYR A 128 11.36 11.14 4.96
C TYR A 128 10.62 10.56 6.18
N GLN A 129 11.33 10.31 7.29
CA GLN A 129 10.71 9.80 8.52
C GLN A 129 9.69 10.78 9.12
N ALA A 130 10.02 12.06 9.20
CA ALA A 130 9.11 13.08 9.70
C ALA A 130 7.85 13.19 8.84
N ALA A 131 8.01 13.15 7.51
CA ALA A 131 6.90 13.15 6.57
C ALA A 131 6.04 11.89 6.72
N PHE A 132 6.65 10.71 6.83
CA PHE A 132 5.93 9.45 7.05
C PHE A 132 5.14 9.45 8.37
N GLY A 133 5.76 9.92 9.46
CA GLY A 133 5.06 10.07 10.75
C GLY A 133 3.85 11.01 10.68
N THR A 134 3.94 12.08 9.87
CA THR A 134 2.82 12.98 9.62
C THR A 134 1.69 12.27 8.86
N ILE A 135 2.01 11.44 7.86
CA ILE A 135 1.04 10.64 7.11
C ILE A 135 0.29 9.67 8.03
N VAL A 136 1.01 8.95 8.89
CA VAL A 136 0.41 8.04 9.88
C VAL A 136 -0.49 8.81 10.85
N THR A 137 -0.02 9.95 11.36
CA THR A 137 -0.81 10.81 12.27
C THR A 137 -2.10 11.29 11.60
N ASN A 138 -2.03 11.71 10.34
CA ASN A 138 -3.20 12.16 9.57
C ASN A 138 -4.20 11.01 9.34
N ALA A 139 -3.72 9.79 9.09
CA ALA A 139 -4.57 8.61 8.94
C ALA A 139 -5.31 8.29 10.26
N LEU A 140 -4.58 8.27 11.38
CA LEU A 140 -5.15 8.04 12.71
C LEU A 140 -6.19 9.11 13.07
N ALA A 141 -5.88 10.39 12.84
CA ALA A 141 -6.81 11.49 13.07
C ALA A 141 -8.08 11.42 12.19
N ALA A 142 -8.01 10.73 11.05
CA ALA A 142 -9.16 10.50 10.17
C ALA A 142 -10.02 9.29 10.59
N GLY A 143 -9.64 8.57 11.65
CA GLY A 143 -10.38 7.40 12.17
C GLY A 143 -9.84 6.05 11.70
N PHE A 144 -8.63 6.00 11.12
CA PHE A 144 -7.95 4.73 10.90
C PHE A 144 -7.59 4.11 12.25
N ALA A 145 -7.85 2.81 12.42
CA ALA A 145 -7.30 2.02 13.50
C ALA A 145 -7.01 0.61 12.97
N GLY A 146 -5.74 0.24 12.98
CA GLY A 146 -5.21 -0.93 12.29
C GLY A 146 -3.69 -0.82 12.15
N ARG A 147 -3.05 -1.76 11.48
CA ARG A 147 -1.61 -1.73 11.26
C ARG A 147 -1.22 -0.95 10.01
N VAL A 148 -0.11 -0.23 10.09
CA VAL A 148 0.54 0.38 8.92
C VAL A 148 1.72 -0.49 8.52
N PHE A 149 1.77 -0.92 7.26
CA PHE A 149 2.86 -1.71 6.70
C PHE A 149 3.68 -0.84 5.77
N ILE A 150 4.93 -0.56 6.13
CA ILE A 150 5.87 0.18 5.28
C ILE A 150 6.80 -0.78 4.56
N CYS A 151 6.78 -0.76 3.23
CA CYS A 151 7.67 -1.56 2.40
C CYS A 151 9.02 -0.86 2.21
N LYS A 152 10.08 -1.65 2.02
CA LYS A 152 11.30 -1.14 1.36
C LYS A 152 11.08 -1.15 -0.14
N GLU A 153 10.77 0.01 -0.66
CA GLU A 153 10.54 0.23 -2.09
C GLU A 153 11.17 1.56 -2.49
N THR A 154 12.37 1.46 -3.02
CA THR A 154 13.20 2.60 -3.44
C THR A 154 13.84 2.37 -4.80
N TRP A 155 13.67 1.18 -5.39
CA TRP A 155 14.22 0.80 -6.67
C TRP A 155 13.66 1.68 -7.80
N ALA A 156 14.51 2.55 -8.34
CA ALA A 156 14.21 3.44 -9.45
C ALA A 156 15.28 3.32 -10.53
N SER A 157 14.87 3.01 -11.75
CA SER A 157 15.73 2.90 -12.93
C SER A 157 16.99 2.07 -12.69
N GLY A 158 16.86 0.96 -11.94
CA GLY A 158 17.96 0.05 -11.63
C GLY A 158 18.77 0.38 -10.37
N ASN A 159 18.41 1.42 -9.61
CA ASN A 159 19.15 1.86 -8.43
C ASN A 159 18.26 1.85 -7.19
N VAL A 160 18.82 1.47 -6.05
CA VAL A 160 18.16 1.59 -4.73
C VAL A 160 18.65 2.83 -4.01
N SER A 161 17.80 3.44 -3.19
CA SER A 161 18.18 4.54 -2.32
C SER A 161 18.43 4.04 -0.90
N ALA A 162 19.70 3.84 -0.54
CA ALA A 162 20.08 3.39 0.81
C ALA A 162 19.58 4.34 1.92
N THR A 163 19.59 5.65 1.64
CA THR A 163 19.06 6.68 2.55
C THR A 163 17.57 6.50 2.83
N ILE A 164 16.78 6.24 1.80
CA ILE A 164 15.32 6.07 1.94
C ILE A 164 14.99 4.68 2.52
N GLN A 165 15.75 3.63 2.18
CA GLN A 165 15.60 2.33 2.84
C GLN A 165 15.88 2.41 4.34
N ALA A 166 16.89 3.18 4.76
CA ALA A 166 17.19 3.43 6.16
C ALA A 166 16.03 4.18 6.84
N ALA A 167 15.43 5.16 6.16
CA ALA A 167 14.26 5.89 6.64
C ALA A 167 13.05 4.97 6.85
N GLN A 168 12.71 4.17 5.84
CA GLN A 168 11.63 3.18 5.86
C GLN A 168 11.84 2.15 6.98
N THR A 169 13.09 1.68 7.18
CA THR A 169 13.43 0.74 8.25
C THR A 169 13.21 1.35 9.63
N ALA A 170 13.72 2.56 9.85
CA ALA A 170 13.66 3.18 11.18
C ALA A 170 12.30 3.85 11.49
N ALA A 171 11.36 3.84 10.54
CA ALA A 171 9.95 4.18 10.81
C ALA A 171 9.16 3.03 11.46
N ILE A 172 9.70 1.80 11.45
CA ILE A 172 9.03 0.62 12.01
C ILE A 172 9.17 0.64 13.53
N ASP A 173 8.03 0.56 14.24
CA ASP A 173 7.97 0.53 15.71
C ASP A 173 7.42 -0.81 16.26
N ASN A 174 6.89 -1.68 15.38
CA ASN A 174 6.20 -2.94 15.73
C ASN A 174 5.01 -2.77 16.69
N VAL A 175 4.44 -1.57 16.73
CA VAL A 175 3.23 -1.23 17.50
C VAL A 175 2.16 -0.72 16.56
N GLN A 176 2.48 0.32 15.79
CA GLN A 176 1.58 0.96 14.82
C GLN A 176 2.10 0.77 13.39
N VAL A 177 3.43 0.81 13.20
CA VAL A 177 4.12 0.66 11.93
C VAL A 177 4.93 -0.62 11.94
N PHE A 178 4.62 -1.50 11.00
CA PHE A 178 5.20 -2.82 10.81
C PHE A 178 5.94 -2.89 9.48
N PHE A 179 6.85 -3.85 9.39
CA PHE A 179 7.53 -4.15 8.15
C PHE A 179 6.55 -4.71 7.11
N GLY A 180 6.48 -4.08 5.93
CA GLY A 180 5.64 -4.50 4.80
C GLY A 180 6.34 -5.36 3.76
N GLY A 181 7.61 -5.75 3.98
CA GLY A 181 8.41 -6.51 3.03
C GLY A 181 9.51 -5.70 2.34
N ASN A 182 10.51 -6.39 1.78
CA ASN A 182 11.59 -5.77 1.04
C ASN A 182 11.41 -5.98 -0.47
N LEU A 183 10.80 -5.02 -1.15
CA LEU A 183 10.51 -5.11 -2.58
C LEU A 183 11.75 -4.83 -3.43
N ASP A 184 12.71 -4.09 -2.89
CA ASP A 184 13.99 -3.82 -3.57
C ASP A 184 14.88 -5.06 -3.72
N ARG A 185 14.60 -6.14 -2.97
CA ARG A 185 15.28 -7.44 -3.15
C ARG A 185 15.00 -8.07 -4.51
N PHE A 186 13.91 -7.66 -5.14
CA PHE A 186 13.52 -8.08 -6.49
C PHE A 186 14.09 -7.08 -7.49
N GLY A 187 15.26 -7.42 -8.03
CA GLY A 187 15.97 -6.59 -9.00
C GLY A 187 15.33 -6.56 -10.39
N ALA A 188 16.12 -6.15 -11.39
CA ALA A 188 15.66 -5.82 -12.74
C ALA A 188 14.77 -6.89 -13.43
N ALA A 189 14.99 -8.19 -13.16
CA ALA A 189 14.17 -9.27 -13.75
C ALA A 189 12.68 -9.20 -13.36
N TYR A 190 12.36 -8.53 -12.25
CA TYR A 190 11.00 -8.33 -11.75
C TYR A 190 10.41 -6.97 -12.16
N ARG A 191 11.13 -6.21 -13.00
CA ARG A 191 10.76 -4.86 -13.43
C ARG A 191 10.37 -4.84 -14.91
N GLN A 192 9.65 -3.80 -15.29
CA GLN A 192 9.39 -3.43 -16.68
C GLN A 192 10.68 -2.95 -17.35
N VAL A 193 10.59 -2.64 -18.65
CA VAL A 193 11.72 -2.09 -19.43
C VAL A 193 12.25 -0.77 -18.84
N ASP A 194 11.43 -0.02 -18.12
CA ASP A 194 11.84 1.19 -17.38
C ASP A 194 12.68 0.90 -16.12
N ASN A 195 12.89 -0.37 -15.79
CA ASN A 195 13.66 -0.85 -14.65
C ASN A 195 13.23 -0.23 -13.31
N THR A 196 11.95 0.11 -13.17
CA THR A 196 11.34 0.74 -11.98
C THR A 196 10.07 0.00 -11.57
N HIS A 197 9.12 -0.13 -12.48
CA HIS A 197 7.79 -0.66 -12.17
C HIS A 197 7.80 -2.17 -12.22
N PRO A 198 6.99 -2.86 -11.39
CA PRO A 198 6.89 -4.31 -11.46
C PRO A 198 6.34 -4.78 -12.81
N ASN A 199 6.92 -5.85 -13.34
CA ASN A 199 6.27 -6.70 -14.35
C ASN A 199 5.35 -7.73 -13.69
N ASP A 200 4.74 -8.64 -14.44
CA ASP A 200 3.79 -9.62 -13.89
C ASP A 200 4.44 -10.51 -12.82
N LEU A 201 5.66 -10.95 -13.12
CA LEU A 201 6.47 -11.72 -12.18
C LEU A 201 6.75 -10.90 -10.92
N GLY A 202 7.09 -9.61 -11.07
CA GLY A 202 7.24 -8.65 -9.99
C GLY A 202 5.96 -8.45 -9.18
N GLY A 203 4.83 -8.24 -9.84
CA GLY A 203 3.52 -8.03 -9.21
C GLY A 203 3.15 -9.19 -8.29
N ALA A 204 3.28 -10.41 -8.78
CA ALA A 204 3.02 -11.62 -8.01
C ALA A 204 4.03 -11.81 -6.85
N ALA A 205 5.33 -11.61 -7.12
CA ALA A 205 6.38 -11.77 -6.11
C ALA A 205 6.26 -10.74 -4.98
N PHE A 206 5.93 -9.49 -5.31
CA PHE A 206 5.79 -8.41 -4.32
C PHE A 206 4.56 -8.67 -3.47
N ALA A 207 3.44 -9.08 -4.07
CA ALA A 207 2.24 -9.45 -3.31
C ALA A 207 2.52 -10.59 -2.32
N ALA A 208 3.25 -11.63 -2.73
CA ALA A 208 3.62 -12.73 -1.85
C ALA A 208 4.54 -12.29 -0.69
N GLU A 209 5.52 -11.42 -0.97
CA GLU A 209 6.37 -10.81 0.05
C GLU A 209 5.55 -10.01 1.06
N ILE A 210 4.62 -9.18 0.58
CA ILE A 210 3.76 -8.33 1.40
C ILE A 210 2.87 -9.19 2.29
N VAL A 211 2.14 -10.17 1.76
CA VAL A 211 1.28 -11.05 2.58
C VAL A 211 2.08 -11.80 3.63
N THR A 212 3.28 -12.27 3.28
CA THR A 212 4.17 -12.95 4.22
C THR A 212 4.55 -12.01 5.37
N ALA A 213 4.96 -10.77 5.05
CA ALA A 213 5.32 -9.77 6.06
C ALA A 213 4.11 -9.37 6.92
N MET A 214 2.94 -9.20 6.31
CA MET A 214 1.72 -8.88 7.03
C MET A 214 1.33 -10.00 8.00
N HIS A 215 1.36 -11.28 7.58
CA HIS A 215 1.10 -12.39 8.50
C HIS A 215 2.15 -12.53 9.60
N ALA A 216 3.42 -12.23 9.30
CA ALA A 216 4.50 -12.26 10.29
C ALA A 216 4.32 -11.21 11.40
N SER A 217 3.52 -10.16 11.18
CA SER A 217 3.17 -9.18 12.21
C SER A 217 2.21 -9.72 13.29
N GLY A 218 1.61 -10.90 13.09
CA GLY A 218 0.59 -11.51 13.95
C GLY A 218 -0.80 -11.52 13.27
N GLY A 219 -1.67 -12.45 13.66
CA GLY A 219 -3.00 -12.56 13.05
C GLY A 219 -4.00 -11.53 13.58
N PRO A 220 -5.12 -11.27 12.87
CA PRO A 220 -5.38 -11.15 11.43
C PRO A 220 -5.10 -9.70 10.99
N PHE A 221 -3.82 -9.34 11.06
CA PHE A 221 -3.18 -8.02 11.15
C PHE A 221 -3.49 -7.30 12.46
#